data_AF-A0A4S0WGB4-F1
#
_entry.id   AF-A0A4S0WGB4-F1
#
_cell.length_a   1.000
_cell.length_b   1.000
_cell.length_c   1.000
_cell.angle_alpha   90.00
_cell.angle_beta   90.00
_cell.angle_gamma   90.00
#
_symmetry.space_group_name_H-M   'P 1'
#
loop_
_entity.id
_entity.type
_entity.pdbx_description
1 polymer ?
#
loop_
_entity_poly.entity_id
_entity_poly.type
_entity_poly.pdbx_seq_one_letter_code
_entity_poly.pdbx_strand_id
1 'polypeptide(L)'
;MLVNPGIQVLAADSPTRVQERTARTQGGPREYAVAREAEVFAMTEALKFQDSIPEIAATSLLGAIAKLEMIVGADRDIGDPTDYPWPHIASVLRDLKAIAGDLPVGRPSRERTRSDVARHWESAVKLVAALEEEDAAECRGDVAVL
;
A
#
# COMPACT_ATOMS: atom_id res chain seq x y z
N MET A 1 -27.48 54.63 -0.26
CA MET A 1 -26.36 53.79 0.21
C MET A 1 -26.46 52.44 -0.48
N LEU A 2 -25.52 52.14 -1.38
CA LEU A 2 -25.36 50.83 -2.01
C LEU A 2 -23.85 50.56 -2.04
N VAL A 3 -23.41 49.61 -1.22
CA VAL A 3 -22.01 49.22 -1.08
C VAL A 3 -21.71 48.19 -2.16
N ASN A 4 -20.76 48.49 -3.03
CA ASN A 4 -20.28 47.59 -4.07
C ASN A 4 -18.97 46.96 -3.55
N PRO A 5 -18.95 45.68 -3.12
CA PRO A 5 -17.71 45.06 -2.69
C PRO A 5 -16.91 44.68 -3.94
N GLY A 6 -15.86 45.44 -4.21
CA GLY A 6 -14.95 45.23 -5.33
C GLY A 6 -14.28 43.86 -5.25
N ILE A 7 -14.35 43.11 -6.35
CA ILE A 7 -13.45 41.99 -6.62
C ILE A 7 -12.07 42.59 -6.87
N GLN A 8 -11.16 42.43 -5.90
CA GLN A 8 -9.76 42.72 -6.12
C GLN A 8 -9.17 41.62 -6.99
N VAL A 9 -8.98 41.95 -8.27
CA VAL A 9 -8.15 41.20 -9.20
C VAL A 9 -6.73 41.22 -8.65
N LEU A 10 -6.31 40.10 -8.05
CA LEU A 10 -4.91 39.83 -7.71
C LEU A 10 -4.16 39.51 -9.01
N ALA A 11 -3.67 40.55 -9.66
CA ALA A 11 -2.55 40.43 -10.57
C ALA A 11 -1.25 40.40 -9.76
N ALA A 12 -0.32 39.55 -10.20
CA ALA A 12 1.08 39.46 -9.80
C ALA A 12 1.41 38.77 -8.47
N ASP A 13 1.36 37.43 -8.47
CA ASP A 13 2.32 36.62 -7.72
C ASP A 13 2.94 35.57 -8.66
N SER A 14 4.07 35.97 -9.24
CA SER A 14 5.22 35.19 -9.72
C SER A 14 5.01 33.69 -10.01
N PRO A 15 5.11 33.23 -11.28
CA PRO A 15 5.09 31.79 -11.62
C PRO A 15 6.26 30.99 -10.99
N THR A 16 7.27 31.67 -10.48
CA THR A 16 8.50 31.11 -9.91
C THR A 16 8.25 30.28 -8.63
N ARG A 17 7.26 30.64 -7.79
CA ARG A 17 7.05 29.97 -6.50
C ARG A 17 6.32 28.63 -6.62
N VAL A 18 5.55 28.44 -7.70
CA VAL A 18 4.89 27.17 -8.01
C VAL A 18 5.89 26.21 -8.66
N GLN A 19 6.80 26.71 -9.51
CA GLN A 19 7.87 25.91 -10.12
C GLN A 19 8.87 25.35 -9.11
N GLU A 20 9.27 26.13 -8.09
CA GLU A 20 10.20 25.64 -7.06
C GLU A 20 9.60 24.56 -6.14
N ARG A 21 8.26 24.51 -6.01
CA ARG A 21 7.57 23.47 -5.23
C ARG A 21 7.39 22.18 -6.02
N THR A 22 7.20 22.26 -7.33
CA THR A 22 7.09 21.08 -8.21
C THR A 22 8.45 20.44 -8.52
N ALA A 23 9.55 21.19 -8.42
CA ALA A 23 10.91 20.67 -8.66
C ALA A 23 11.44 19.79 -7.52
N ARG A 24 10.85 19.83 -6.33
CA ARG A 24 11.31 19.05 -5.15
C ARG A 24 10.68 17.65 -5.02
N THR A 25 9.82 17.26 -5.96
CA THR A 25 9.00 16.04 -5.82
C THR A 25 9.17 15.04 -6.96
N GLN A 26 9.98 15.35 -7.97
CA GLN A 26 10.35 14.36 -8.97
C GLN A 26 11.70 13.81 -8.57
N GLY A 27 11.66 12.73 -7.78
CA GLY A 27 12.86 11.94 -7.60
C GLY A 27 13.37 11.47 -8.95
N GLY A 28 14.70 11.35 -9.07
CA GLY A 28 15.32 10.90 -10.32
C GLY A 28 14.81 9.51 -10.76
N PRO A 29 15.08 9.05 -12.00
CA PRO A 29 14.63 7.75 -12.49
C PRO A 29 14.94 6.58 -11.53
N ARG A 30 16.10 6.65 -10.86
CA ARG A 30 16.52 5.70 -9.84
C ARG A 30 15.68 5.76 -8.56
N GLU A 31 15.35 6.95 -8.07
CA GLU A 31 14.52 7.11 -6.86
C GLU A 31 13.08 6.64 -7.12
N TYR A 32 12.57 6.87 -8.33
CA TYR A 32 11.31 6.30 -8.78
C TYR A 32 11.35 4.77 -8.83
N ALA A 33 12.42 4.19 -9.39
CA ALA A 33 12.59 2.73 -9.43
C ALA A 33 12.64 2.12 -8.03
N VAL A 34 13.37 2.74 -7.10
CA VAL A 34 13.43 2.32 -5.69
C VAL A 34 12.06 2.42 -5.02
N ALA A 35 11.32 3.51 -5.22
CA ALA A 35 9.99 3.66 -4.64
C ALA A 35 9.02 2.60 -5.17
N ARG A 36 9.01 2.37 -6.49
CA ARG A 36 8.20 1.32 -7.14
C ARG A 36 8.52 -0.06 -6.56
N GLU A 37 9.80 -0.38 -6.40
CA GLU A 37 10.20 -1.68 -5.88
C GLU A 37 9.88 -1.83 -4.38
N ALA A 38 10.00 -0.75 -3.61
CA ALA A 38 9.58 -0.74 -2.20
C ALA A 38 8.07 -1.01 -2.05
N GLU A 39 7.23 -0.49 -2.95
CA GLU A 39 5.80 -0.80 -3.01
C GLU A 39 5.55 -2.27 -3.32
N VAL A 40 6.28 -2.85 -4.29
CA VAL A 40 6.20 -4.29 -4.61
C VAL A 40 6.58 -5.15 -3.41
N PHE A 41 7.66 -4.81 -2.70
CA PHE A 41 8.04 -5.51 -1.47
C PHE A 41 6.97 -5.42 -0.39
N ALA A 42 6.39 -4.24 -0.16
CA ALA A 42 5.34 -4.05 0.84
C ALA A 42 4.09 -4.87 0.49
N MET A 43 3.65 -4.85 -0.78
CA MET A 43 2.50 -5.63 -1.25
C MET A 43 2.77 -7.14 -1.13
N THR A 44 3.95 -7.58 -1.54
CA THR A 44 4.34 -9.00 -1.49
C THR A 44 4.37 -9.53 -0.07
N GLU A 45 4.93 -8.77 0.88
CA GLU A 45 4.94 -9.18 2.28
C GLU A 45 3.53 -9.18 2.89
N ALA A 46 2.65 -8.24 2.50
CA ALA A 46 1.26 -8.26 2.92
C ALA A 46 0.52 -9.50 2.39
N LEU A 47 0.74 -9.89 1.14
CA LEU A 47 0.16 -11.11 0.55
C LEU A 47 0.67 -12.37 1.24
N LYS A 48 1.99 -12.51 1.45
CA LYS A 48 2.55 -13.63 2.22
C LYS A 48 1.98 -13.71 3.63
N PHE A 49 1.78 -12.57 4.27
CA PHE A 49 1.15 -12.54 5.59
C PHE A 49 -0.29 -13.07 5.50
N GLN A 50 -1.09 -12.63 4.52
CA GLN A 50 -2.44 -13.16 4.28
C GLN A 50 -2.45 -14.67 4.01
N ASP A 51 -1.53 -15.16 3.17
CA ASP A 51 -1.38 -16.58 2.84
C ASP A 51 -1.04 -17.44 4.08
N SER A 52 -0.37 -16.86 5.08
CA SER A 52 -0.04 -17.56 6.33
C SER A 52 -1.19 -17.61 7.34
N ILE A 53 -2.19 -16.72 7.23
CA ILE A 53 -3.27 -16.62 8.22
C ILE A 53 -4.10 -17.91 8.35
N PRO A 54 -4.45 -18.66 7.29
CA PRO A 54 -5.16 -19.93 7.42
C PRO A 54 -4.48 -20.90 8.40
N GLU A 55 -3.15 -21.02 8.36
CA GLU A 55 -2.34 -21.95 9.15
C GLU A 55 -2.24 -21.55 10.64
N ILE A 56 -2.48 -20.28 10.98
CA ILE A 56 -2.37 -19.79 12.36
C ILE A 56 -3.66 -20.10 13.12
N ALA A 57 -3.63 -21.03 14.07
CA ALA A 57 -4.83 -21.34 14.88
C ALA A 57 -5.36 -20.08 15.61
N ALA A 58 -6.67 -19.83 15.52
CA ALA A 58 -7.31 -18.79 16.29
C ALA A 58 -7.35 -19.20 17.77
N THR A 59 -6.73 -18.41 18.65
CA THR A 59 -6.70 -18.66 20.09
C THR A 59 -7.85 -18.01 20.85
N SER A 60 -8.73 -17.30 20.15
CA SER A 60 -9.90 -16.61 20.71
C SER A 60 -11.04 -16.52 19.71
N LEU A 61 -12.26 -16.29 20.20
CA LEU A 61 -13.44 -16.05 19.36
C LEU A 61 -13.28 -14.80 18.49
N LEU A 62 -12.69 -13.72 19.04
CA LEU A 62 -12.34 -12.54 18.27
C LEU A 62 -11.32 -12.85 17.17
N GLY A 63 -10.37 -13.76 17.42
CA GLY A 63 -9.46 -14.24 16.38
C GLY A 63 -10.17 -14.99 15.25
N ALA A 64 -11.18 -15.81 15.57
CA ALA A 64 -12.02 -16.46 14.56
C ALA A 64 -12.86 -15.45 13.76
N ILE A 65 -13.45 -14.45 14.44
CA ILE A 65 -14.17 -13.34 13.81
C ILE A 65 -13.24 -12.56 12.87
N ALA A 66 -12.01 -12.26 13.28
CA ALA A 66 -11.02 -11.57 12.45
C ALA A 66 -10.71 -12.30 11.15
N LYS A 67 -10.57 -13.63 11.21
CA LYS A 67 -10.40 -14.44 9.99
C LYS A 67 -11.62 -14.40 9.08
N LEU A 68 -12.83 -14.47 9.63
CA LEU A 68 -14.07 -14.39 8.86
C LEU A 68 -14.29 -12.99 8.25
N GLU A 69 -13.96 -11.92 8.98
CA GLU A 69 -13.98 -10.55 8.42
C GLU A 69 -12.99 -10.42 7.26
N MET A 70 -11.80 -11.00 7.39
CA MET A 70 -10.83 -11.04 6.30
C MET A 70 -11.37 -11.78 5.08
N ILE A 71 -12.08 -12.89 5.26
CA ILE A 71 -12.68 -13.65 4.16
C ILE A 71 -13.79 -12.84 3.46
N VAL A 72 -14.68 -12.20 4.23
CA VAL A 72 -15.79 -11.40 3.68
C VAL A 72 -15.31 -10.08 3.07
N GLY A 73 -14.24 -9.51 3.61
CA GLY A 73 -13.62 -8.27 3.15
C GLY A 73 -12.51 -8.45 2.12
N ALA A 74 -12.06 -9.69 1.87
CA ALA A 74 -11.16 -9.99 0.76
C ALA A 74 -11.81 -9.54 -0.55
N ASP A 75 -10.97 -9.09 -1.48
CA ASP A 75 -11.42 -8.54 -2.75
C ASP A 75 -12.40 -9.51 -3.41
N ARG A 76 -13.50 -8.97 -3.95
CA ARG A 76 -14.64 -9.74 -4.49
C ARG A 76 -14.32 -10.43 -5.82
N ASP A 77 -13.05 -10.70 -6.06
CA ASP A 77 -12.55 -11.44 -7.21
C ASP A 77 -12.85 -12.95 -7.10
N ILE A 78 -13.37 -13.41 -5.95
CA ILE A 78 -13.78 -14.81 -5.73
C ILE A 78 -15.23 -15.10 -6.20
N GLY A 79 -15.74 -14.31 -7.15
CA GLY A 79 -17.05 -14.52 -7.78
C GLY A 79 -18.19 -13.70 -7.15
N ASP A 80 -19.44 -14.01 -7.51
CA ASP A 80 -20.60 -13.27 -7.01
C ASP A 80 -20.72 -13.46 -5.48
N PRO A 81 -20.68 -12.40 -4.66
CA PRO A 81 -20.82 -12.50 -3.20
C PRO A 81 -22.21 -12.99 -2.75
N THR A 82 -23.17 -13.17 -3.68
CA THR A 82 -24.44 -13.83 -3.42
C THR A 82 -24.41 -15.34 -3.62
N ASP A 83 -23.37 -15.88 -4.26
CA ASP A 83 -23.21 -17.30 -4.47
C ASP A 83 -22.82 -18.03 -3.19
N TYR A 84 -23.26 -19.28 -3.08
CA TYR A 84 -22.79 -20.18 -2.03
C TYR A 84 -21.26 -20.29 -2.07
N PRO A 85 -20.54 -20.17 -0.93
CA PRO A 85 -21.03 -20.14 0.45
C PRO A 85 -21.15 -18.75 1.09
N TRP A 86 -20.93 -17.66 0.34
CA TRP A 86 -20.69 -16.33 0.89
C TRP A 86 -21.83 -15.77 1.77
N PRO A 87 -23.13 -15.89 1.40
CA PRO A 87 -24.22 -15.42 2.25
C PRO A 87 -24.26 -16.09 3.63
N HIS A 88 -23.91 -17.38 3.70
CA HIS A 88 -23.92 -18.12 4.96
C HIS A 88 -22.75 -17.69 5.85
N ILE A 89 -21.57 -17.49 5.27
CA ILE A 89 -20.40 -16.98 6.00
C ILE A 89 -20.69 -15.57 6.55
N ALA A 90 -21.26 -14.69 5.73
CA ALA A 90 -21.64 -13.34 6.15
C ALA A 90 -22.72 -13.35 7.25
N SER A 91 -23.70 -14.27 7.18
CA SER A 91 -24.71 -14.43 8.22
C SER A 91 -24.08 -14.88 9.55
N VAL A 92 -23.26 -15.93 9.52
CA VAL A 92 -22.58 -16.44 10.72
C VAL A 92 -21.69 -15.36 11.33
N LEU A 93 -20.93 -14.63 10.51
CA LEU A 93 -20.11 -13.53 10.98
C LEU A 93 -20.94 -12.46 11.72
N ARG A 94 -22.11 -12.09 11.18
CA ARG A 94 -23.01 -11.13 11.83
C ARG A 94 -23.47 -11.63 13.20
N ASP A 95 -23.86 -12.89 13.29
CA ASP A 95 -24.35 -13.49 14.53
C ASP A 95 -23.23 -13.58 15.58
N LEU A 96 -22.02 -13.99 15.17
CA LEU A 96 -20.86 -14.05 16.06
C LEU A 96 -20.48 -12.67 16.61
N LYS A 97 -20.54 -11.63 15.78
CA LYS A 97 -20.29 -10.24 16.22
C LYS A 97 -21.37 -9.72 17.17
N ALA A 98 -22.62 -10.11 16.99
CA ALA A 98 -23.69 -9.77 17.93
C ALA A 98 -23.47 -10.39 19.33
N ILE A 99 -22.81 -11.56 19.39
CA ILE A 99 -22.51 -12.27 20.64
C ILE A 99 -21.22 -11.76 21.28
N ALA A 100 -20.15 -11.61 20.50
CA ALA A 100 -18.80 -11.37 21.00
C ALA A 100 -18.35 -9.90 20.94
N GLY A 101 -19.10 -9.05 20.24
CA GLY A 101 -18.73 -7.68 19.91
C GLY A 101 -17.93 -7.56 18.61
N ASP A 102 -17.69 -6.31 18.21
CA ASP A 102 -16.86 -5.97 17.05
C ASP A 102 -15.36 -6.13 17.35
N LEU A 103 -14.57 -6.30 16.29
CA LEU A 103 -13.12 -6.20 16.39
C LEU A 103 -12.73 -4.76 16.75
N PRO A 104 -11.74 -4.57 17.63
CA PRO A 104 -11.21 -3.24 17.90
C PRO A 104 -10.61 -2.66 16.61
N VAL A 105 -10.77 -1.36 16.41
CA VAL A 105 -10.11 -0.64 15.30
C VAL A 105 -8.60 -0.72 15.50
N GLY A 106 -7.97 -1.67 14.81
CA GLY A 106 -6.52 -1.85 14.83
C GLY A 106 -5.87 -0.71 14.07
N ARG A 107 -5.35 0.30 14.79
CA ARG A 107 -4.46 1.29 14.19
C ARG A 107 -3.02 0.79 14.39
N PRO A 108 -2.26 0.51 13.32
CA PRO A 108 -0.83 0.25 13.45
C PRO A 108 -0.17 1.43 14.15
N SER A 109 0.78 1.15 15.04
CA SER A 109 1.59 2.23 15.62
C SER A 109 2.38 2.90 14.49
N ARG A 110 2.51 4.23 14.57
CA ARG A 110 3.26 5.00 13.56
C ARG A 110 4.70 4.54 13.49
N GLU A 111 5.24 4.13 14.64
CA GLU A 111 6.57 3.58 14.81
C GLU A 111 6.72 2.29 13.99
N ARG A 112 5.77 1.36 14.10
CA ARG A 112 5.79 0.10 13.34
C ARG A 112 5.71 0.38 11.84
N THR A 113 4.78 1.22 11.41
CA THR A 113 4.65 1.59 10.00
C THR A 113 5.94 2.20 9.45
N ARG A 114 6.59 3.10 10.19
CA ARG A 114 7.87 3.70 9.77
C ARG A 114 8.98 2.67 9.67
N SER A 115 9.08 1.75 10.63
CA SER A 115 10.06 0.67 10.59
C SER A 115 9.84 -0.28 9.40
N ASP A 116 8.58 -0.59 9.09
CA ASP A 116 8.24 -1.42 7.93
C ASP A 116 8.61 -0.70 6.62
N VAL A 117 8.24 0.58 6.47
CA VAL A 117 8.62 1.41 5.31
C VAL A 117 10.15 1.47 5.14
N ALA A 118 10.90 1.70 6.22
CA ALA A 118 12.35 1.75 6.16
C ALA A 118 12.96 0.42 5.69
N ARG A 119 12.43 -0.71 6.17
CA ARG A 119 12.86 -2.05 5.77
C ARG A 119 12.61 -2.31 4.28
N HIS A 120 11.42 -2.00 3.78
CA HIS A 120 11.10 -2.19 2.36
C HIS A 120 11.94 -1.27 1.46
N TRP A 121 12.17 -0.03 1.90
CA TRP A 121 13.05 0.91 1.19
C TRP A 121 14.49 0.38 1.10
N GLU A 122 15.04 -0.13 2.20
CA GLU A 122 16.39 -0.70 2.22
C GLU A 122 16.52 -1.89 1.25
N SER A 123 15.54 -2.79 1.26
CA SER A 123 15.50 -3.93 0.32
C SER A 123 15.41 -3.47 -1.14
N ALA A 124 14.58 -2.46 -1.42
CA ALA A 124 14.43 -1.90 -2.75
C ALA A 124 15.70 -1.23 -3.28
N VAL A 125 16.40 -0.46 -2.44
CA VAL A 125 17.69 0.14 -2.80
C VAL A 125 18.71 -0.93 -3.19
N LYS A 126 18.77 -2.04 -2.43
CA LYS A 126 19.69 -3.15 -2.72
C LYS A 126 19.34 -3.84 -4.04
N LEU A 127 18.06 -4.09 -4.29
CA LEU A 127 17.61 -4.75 -5.51
C LEU A 127 17.87 -3.88 -6.76
N VAL A 128 17.51 -2.60 -6.72
CA VAL A 128 17.75 -1.68 -7.85
C VAL A 128 19.24 -1.56 -8.16
N ALA A 129 20.09 -1.46 -7.13
CA ALA A 129 21.54 -1.42 -7.35
C ALA A 129 22.07 -2.72 -7.98
N ALA A 130 21.54 -3.89 -7.57
CA ALA A 130 21.95 -5.17 -8.17
C ALA A 130 21.55 -5.26 -9.66
N LEU A 131 20.33 -4.83 -10.00
CA LEU A 131 19.86 -4.80 -11.39
C LEU A 131 20.68 -3.83 -12.26
N GLU A 132 21.03 -2.64 -11.74
CA GLU A 132 21.90 -1.68 -12.43
C GLU A 132 23.29 -2.28 -12.76
N GLU A 133 23.85 -3.09 -11.86
CA GLU A 133 25.13 -3.77 -12.09
C GLU A 133 25.01 -4.93 -13.08
N GLU A 134 23.91 -5.70 -13.05
CA GLU A 134 23.60 -6.75 -14.02
C GLU A 134 23.47 -6.18 -15.44
N ASP A 135 22.67 -5.12 -15.62
CA ASP A 135 22.52 -4.43 -16.91
C ASP A 135 23.87 -3.91 -17.45
N ALA A 136 24.71 -3.37 -16.56
CA ALA A 136 26.04 -2.87 -16.92
C ALA A 136 27.04 -3.99 -17.26
N ALA A 137 26.83 -5.21 -16.76
CA ALA A 137 27.63 -6.39 -17.10
C ALA A 137 27.20 -6.97 -18.46
N GLU A 138 25.90 -7.06 -18.73
CA GLU A 138 25.36 -7.51 -20.02
C GLU A 138 25.81 -6.59 -21.17
N CYS A 139 25.71 -5.27 -20.99
CA CYS A 139 26.18 -4.30 -21.98
C CYS A 139 27.69 -4.41 -22.27
N ARG A 140 28.50 -4.86 -21.30
CA ARG A 140 29.95 -5.10 -21.51
C ARG A 140 30.24 -6.42 -22.22
N GLY A 141 29.39 -7.43 -22.03
CA GLY A 141 29.49 -8.72 -22.72
C GLY A 141 29.25 -8.61 -24.23
N ASP A 142 28.26 -7.83 -24.64
CA ASP A 142 27.90 -7.66 -26.06
C ASP A 142 28.97 -6.90 -26.87
N VAL A 143 29.71 -5.99 -26.23
CA VAL A 143 30.79 -5.23 -26.89
C VAL A 143 32.05 -6.09 -27.11
N ALA A 144 32.21 -7.21 -26.39
CA ALA A 144 33.35 -8.10 -26.53
C ALA A 144 33.20 -9.16 -27.66
N VAL A 145 32.04 -9.21 -28.34
CA VAL A 145 31.70 -10.22 -29.37
C VAL A 145 31.71 -9.65 -30.81
N LEU A 146 32.13 -8.39 -31.00
CA LEU A 146 32.32 -7.77 -32.33
C LEU A 146 33.80 -7.54 -32.65
#